data_AF-A0A940VNL6-F1
#
_entry.id   AF-A0A940VNL6-F1
#
_cell.length_a   1.000
_cell.length_b   1.000
_cell.length_c   1.000
_cell.angle_alpha   90.00
_cell.angle_beta   90.00
_cell.angle_gamma   90.00
#
_symmetry.space_group_name_H-M   'P 1'
#
loop_
_entity.id
_entity.type
_entity.pdbx_description
1 polymer ?
#
loop_
_entity_poly.entity_id
_entity_poly.type
_entity_poly.pdbx_seq_one_letter_code
_entity_poly.pdbx_strand_id
1 'polypeptide(L)' 'MGENEKFDMNKDNTNKFTNYSFSDYASKNVKCPSCGMFNPPKLEKCRRCGTPVPKNG' A
#
# COMPACT_ATOMS: atom_id res chain seq x y z
N MET A 1 -15.77 -27.45 24.58
CA MET A 1 -14.69 -26.81 25.35
C MET A 1 -13.46 -26.88 24.44
N GLY A 2 -13.40 -26.10 23.37
CA GLY A 2 -13.20 -24.65 23.34
C GLY A 2 -11.80 -24.45 22.75
N GLU A 3 -11.72 -24.40 21.42
CA GLU A 3 -10.46 -24.37 20.69
C GLU A 3 -9.63 -23.13 21.00
N ASN A 4 -8.42 -23.37 21.48
CA ASN A 4 -7.35 -22.41 21.64
C ASN A 4 -6.86 -21.94 20.25
N GLU A 5 -7.62 -21.02 19.67
CA GLU A 5 -7.20 -20.19 18.53
C GLU A 5 -5.97 -19.39 18.94
N LYS A 6 -4.82 -19.83 18.41
CA LYS A 6 -3.60 -19.06 18.41
C LYS A 6 -3.92 -17.76 17.68
N PHE A 7 -3.81 -16.64 18.37
CA PHE A 7 -3.85 -15.32 17.75
C PHE A 7 -2.57 -15.17 16.93
N ASP A 8 -2.56 -15.77 15.74
CA ASP A 8 -1.55 -15.51 14.73
C ASP A 8 -1.62 -14.01 14.43
N MET A 9 -0.61 -13.27 14.91
CA MET A 9 -0.45 -11.82 14.74
C MET A 9 -0.12 -11.45 13.27
N ASN A 10 -0.79 -12.12 12.33
CA ASN A 10 -0.58 -12.03 10.90
C ASN A 10 -1.87 -12.29 10.09
N LYS A 11 -3.05 -12.12 10.69
CA LYS A 11 -4.32 -12.21 9.94
C LYS A 11 -5.11 -10.90 9.89
N ASP A 12 -4.88 -10.00 10.85
CA ASP A 12 -5.57 -8.71 10.91
C ASP A 12 -4.66 -7.50 10.72
N ASN A 13 -3.39 -7.71 10.30
CA ASN A 13 -2.61 -6.63 9.68
C ASN A 13 -3.07 -6.39 8.23
N THR A 14 -4.38 -6.37 8.04
CA THR A 14 -5.08 -5.67 6.96
C THR A 14 -5.03 -4.16 7.20
N ASN A 15 -3.84 -3.64 7.53
CA ASN A 15 -3.43 -2.44 6.84
C ASN A 15 -3.49 -2.84 5.35
N LYS A 16 -4.45 -2.30 4.61
CA LYS A 16 -4.67 -2.54 3.17
C LYS A 16 -3.46 -2.20 2.27
N PHE A 17 -2.33 -1.83 2.86
CA PHE A 17 -1.02 -1.58 2.27
C PHE A 17 -0.01 -2.73 2.50
N THR A 18 -0.33 -3.82 3.22
CA THR A 18 0.56 -5.01 3.41
C THR A 18 0.72 -5.90 2.16
N ASN A 19 -0.01 -5.63 1.08
CA ASN A 19 0.23 -6.26 -0.22
C ASN A 19 1.36 -5.60 -1.02
N TYR A 20 2.01 -4.58 -0.48
CA TYR A 20 3.25 -4.04 -1.03
C TYR A 20 4.42 -4.62 -0.24
N SER A 21 5.18 -5.50 -0.88
CA SER A 21 6.40 -6.01 -0.29
C SER A 21 7.37 -4.85 -0.06
N PHE A 22 8.27 -4.95 0.92
CA PHE A 22 9.30 -3.92 1.16
C PHE A 22 10.05 -3.54 -0.14
N SER A 23 10.22 -4.54 -1.02
CA SER A 23 10.73 -4.40 -2.39
C SER A 23 9.91 -3.44 -3.26
N ASP A 24 8.57 -3.52 -3.27
CA ASP A 24 7.73 -2.61 -4.06
C ASP A 24 7.83 -1.15 -3.59
N TYR A 25 8.04 -0.94 -2.28
CA TYR A 25 8.27 0.39 -1.71
C TYR A 25 9.65 0.96 -2.08
N ALA A 26 10.63 0.11 -2.38
CA ALA A 26 11.95 0.53 -2.84
C ALA A 26 12.01 0.72 -4.36
N SER A 27 11.15 0.04 -5.12
CA SER A 27 11.41 -0.20 -6.55
C SER A 27 10.72 0.71 -7.57
N LYS A 28 10.03 1.81 -7.20
CA LYS A 28 9.68 3.00 -8.05
C LYS A 28 8.42 3.71 -7.53
N ASN A 29 8.54 4.46 -6.44
CA ASN A 29 7.44 5.29 -5.96
C ASN A 29 7.26 6.50 -6.89
N VAL A 30 6.02 6.80 -7.26
CA VAL A 30 5.65 7.99 -8.05
C VAL A 30 5.17 9.09 -7.12
N LYS A 31 5.78 10.27 -7.22
CA LYS A 31 5.33 11.46 -6.48
C LYS A 31 4.04 12.02 -7.08
N CYS A 32 3.02 12.22 -6.25
CA CYS A 32 1.78 12.87 -6.65
C CYS A 32 2.05 14.36 -6.95
N PRO A 33 1.65 14.88 -8.13
CA PRO A 33 1.88 16.28 -8.48
C PRO A 33 1.01 17.26 -7.67
N SER A 34 -0.11 16.79 -7.11
CA SER A 34 -1.05 17.65 -6.37
C SER A 34 -0.71 17.78 -4.89
N CYS A 35 -0.34 16.69 -4.21
CA CYS A 35 -0.09 16.71 -2.76
C CYS A 35 1.32 16.28 -2.34
N GLY A 36 2.17 15.87 -3.29
CA GLY A 36 3.53 15.45 -3.02
C GLY A 36 3.71 14.06 -2.37
N MET A 37 2.63 13.33 -2.09
CA MET A 37 2.74 11.96 -1.55
C MET A 37 3.37 11.01 -2.57
N PHE A 38 4.28 10.14 -2.12
CA PHE A 38 4.78 9.03 -2.91
C PHE A 38 3.78 7.87 -2.92
N ASN A 39 3.43 7.40 -4.11
CA ASN A 39 2.46 6.34 -4.37
C ASN A 39 3.16 5.19 -5.09
N PRO A 40 2.77 3.93 -4.86
CA PRO A 40 3.22 2.83 -5.69
C PRO A 40 2.86 3.04 -7.17
N PRO A 41 3.67 2.55 -8.11
CA PRO A 41 3.49 2.82 -9.54
C PRO A 41 2.25 2.13 -10.12
N LYS A 42 1.69 1.14 -9.41
CA LYS A 42 0.47 0.41 -9.78
C LYS A 42 -0.82 1.19 -9.46
N LEU A 43 -0.76 2.25 -8.66
CA LEU A 43 -1.94 3.06 -8.36
C LEU A 43 -2.25 4.01 -9.51
N GLU A 44 -3.52 4.14 -9.88
CA GLU A 44 -3.98 5.13 -10.87
C GLU A 44 -4.34 6.47 -10.22
N LYS A 45 -4.69 6.44 -8.93
CA LYS A 45 -5.09 7.60 -8.13
C LYS A 45 -4.29 7.67 -6.85
N CYS A 46 -3.97 8.88 -6.40
CA CYS A 46 -3.25 9.11 -5.17
C CYS A 46 -4.05 8.61 -3.97
N ARG A 47 -3.43 7.77 -3.13
CA ARG A 47 -4.06 7.23 -1.91
C ARG A 47 -4.43 8.28 -0.86
N ARG A 48 -3.89 9.50 -0.97
CA ARG A 48 -4.11 10.59 -0.01
C ARG A 48 -5.15 11.61 -0.49
N CYS A 49 -5.06 12.05 -1.74
CA CYS A 49 -5.91 13.13 -2.26
C CYS A 49 -6.80 12.72 -3.42
N GLY A 50 -6.68 11.49 -3.95
CA GLY A 50 -7.50 10.99 -5.06
C GLY A 50 -7.09 11.48 -6.45
N THR A 51 -6.19 12.46 -6.56
CA THR A 51 -5.68 12.97 -7.85
C THR A 51 -5.04 11.85 -8.67
N PRO A 52 -5.28 11.77 -9.99
CA PRO A 52 -4.58 10.83 -10.86
C PRO A 52 -3.06 10.93 -10.70
N VAL A 53 -2.40 9.80 -10.56
CA VAL A 53 -0.92 9.73 -10.53
C VAL A 53 -0.41 9.21 -11.87
N PRO A 54 0.72 9.76 -12.38
CA PRO A 54 1.29 9.28 -13.64
C PRO A 54 1.82 7.85 -13.49
N LYS A 55 1.54 6.98 -14.46
CA LYS A 55 2.14 5.63 -14.51
C LYS A 55 3.55 5.79 -15.07
N ASN A 56 4.58 5.50 -14.26
CA ASN A 56 5.93 5.35 -14.80
C ASN A 56 5.98 3.97 -15.49
N GLY A 57 6.00 3.98 -16.84
CA GLY A 57 6.16 2.79 -17.67
C GLY A 57 7.47 2.06 -17.45
#